data_AF-A0A673FIG3-F1
#
_entry.id   AF-A0A673FIG3-F1
#
_cell.length_a   1.000
_cell.length_b   1.000
_cell.length_c   1.000
_cell.angle_alpha   90.00
_cell.angle_beta   90.00
_cell.angle_gamma   90.00
#
_symmetry.space_group_name_H-M   'P 1'
#
loop_
_entity.id
_entity.type
_entity.pdbx_description
1 polymer ?
#
loop_
_entity_poly.entity_id
_entity_poly.type
_entity_poly.pdbx_seq_one_letter_code
_entity_poly.pdbx_strand_id
1 'polypeptide(L)' 'MNKEELVANLGTIARSGSKVFLDALQNQAEASSSIIGQFGVGFYSAFMVADKVDVYSQSAEPGAPGYKWSSDG' A
#
# COMPACT_ATOMS: atom_id res chain seq x y z
N MET A 1 -0.72 -3.51 -7.06
CA MET A 1 -1.28 -2.14 -7.00
C MET A 1 -1.34 -1.58 -8.40
N ASN A 2 -2.45 -0.97 -8.79
CA ASN A 2 -2.52 -0.17 -10.01
C ASN A 2 -1.84 1.21 -9.79
N LYS A 3 -1.77 2.03 -10.84
CA LYS A 3 -1.09 3.33 -10.79
C LYS A 3 -1.66 4.26 -9.72
N GLU A 4 -2.98 4.32 -9.62
CA GLU A 4 -3.69 5.20 -8.69
C GLU A 4 -3.47 4.76 -7.24
N GLU A 5 -3.51 3.45 -6.99
CA GLU A 5 -3.20 2.86 -5.70
C GLU A 5 -1.74 3.10 -5.29
N LEU A 6 -0.78 3.03 -6.22
CA LEU A 6 0.62 3.36 -5.91
C LEU A 6 0.76 4.81 -5.46
N VAL A 7 0.13 5.75 -6.16
CA VAL A 7 0.15 7.18 -5.80
C VAL A 7 -0.57 7.40 -4.46
N ALA A 8 -1.74 6.79 -4.27
CA ALA A 8 -2.53 7.00 -3.07
C ALA A 8 -1.93 6.33 -1.83
N ASN A 9 -1.46 5.08 -1.94
CA ASN A 9 -1.03 4.28 -0.78
C ASN A 9 0.46 4.46 -0.45
N LEU A 10 1.33 4.74 -1.44
CA LEU A 10 2.77 4.98 -1.20
C LEU A 10 3.14 6.46 -1.26
N GLY A 11 2.42 7.26 -2.07
CA GLY A 11 2.68 8.69 -2.23
C GLY A 11 2.00 9.59 -1.19
N THR A 12 1.09 9.06 -0.35
CA THR A 12 0.39 9.84 0.69
C THR A 12 0.72 9.32 2.08
N ILE A 13 1.45 10.13 2.87
CA ILE A 13 1.78 9.79 4.25
C ILE A 13 0.51 9.68 5.09
N ALA A 14 0.47 8.69 5.98
CA ALA A 14 -0.65 8.40 6.89
C ALA A 14 -1.94 7.91 6.21
N ARG A 15 -1.84 7.40 4.97
CA ARG A 15 -2.93 6.71 4.28
C ARG A 15 -2.72 5.19 4.32
N SER A 16 -3.62 4.47 4.99
CA SER A 16 -3.59 2.99 5.04
C SER A 16 -4.66 2.39 4.12
N GLY A 17 -4.26 1.81 2.99
CA GLY A 17 -5.15 1.03 2.14
C GLY A 17 -5.75 -0.18 2.86
N SER A 18 -4.99 -0.79 3.77
CA SER A 18 -5.46 -1.90 4.63
C SER A 18 -6.59 -1.48 5.57
N LYS A 19 -6.54 -0.25 6.11
CA LYS A 19 -7.63 0.28 6.95
C LYS A 19 -8.90 0.52 6.13
N VAL A 20 -8.77 1.12 4.94
CA VAL A 20 -9.91 1.32 4.03
C VAL A 20 -10.53 -0.01 3.62
N PHE A 21 -9.71 -1.03 3.38
CA PHE A 21 -10.18 -2.39 3.08
C PHE A 21 -10.91 -3.03 4.27
N LEU A 22 -10.41 -2.86 5.50
CA LEU A 22 -11.09 -3.32 6.71
C LEU A 22 -12.44 -2.64 6.92
N ASP A 23 -12.51 -1.33 6.70
CA ASP A 23 -13.76 -0.57 6.79
C ASP A 23 -14.78 -1.05 5.75
N ALA A 24 -14.33 -1.43 4.54
CA ALA A 24 -15.18 -2.02 3.51
C ALA A 24 -15.64 -3.46 3.84
N LEU A 25 -14.88 -4.18 4.67
CA LEU A 25 -15.13 -5.57 5.08
C LEU A 25 -15.81 -5.70 6.44
N GLN A 26 -16.45 -4.66 6.99
CA GLN A 26 -17.06 -4.62 8.33
C GLN A 26 -17.95 -5.82 8.72
N ASN A 27 -18.36 -6.70 7.79
CA ASN A 27 -19.13 -7.92 8.03
C ASN A 27 -18.33 -9.24 8.02
N GLN A 28 -16.99 -9.23 7.86
CA GLN A 28 -16.15 -10.45 7.87
C GLN A 28 -15.10 -10.39 9.00
N ALA A 29 -15.46 -10.94 10.16
CA ALA A 29 -14.63 -10.99 11.36
C ALA A 29 -13.29 -11.76 11.18
N GLU A 30 -13.21 -12.70 10.22
CA GLU A 30 -11.95 -13.40 9.91
C GLU A 30 -10.95 -12.53 9.17
N ALA A 31 -11.42 -11.62 8.31
CA ALA A 31 -10.54 -10.72 7.59
C ALA A 31 -9.99 -9.63 8.51
N SER A 32 -10.79 -9.19 9.50
CA SER A 32 -10.38 -8.15 10.45
C SER A 32 -9.29 -8.58 11.41
N SER A 33 -9.25 -9.85 11.82
CA SER A 33 -8.19 -10.38 12.69
C SER A 33 -6.85 -10.63 11.98
N SER A 34 -6.88 -10.73 10.64
CA SER A 34 -5.69 -11.08 9.83
C SER A 34 -4.93 -9.86 9.29
N ILE A 35 -5.49 -8.65 9.40
CA ILE A 35 -4.89 -7.42 8.86
C ILE A 35 -4.28 -6.58 9.99
N ILE A 36 -2.97 -6.32 9.89
CA ILE A 36 -2.19 -5.62 10.92
C ILE A 36 -2.11 -4.10 10.67
N GLY A 37 -2.06 -3.70 9.39
CA GLY A 37 -1.73 -2.32 9.00
C GLY A 37 -2.86 -1.32 9.20
N GLN A 38 -2.71 -0.40 10.16
CA GLN A 38 -3.73 0.62 10.47
C GLN A 38 -3.29 2.08 10.27
N PHE A 39 -1.99 2.36 10.34
CA PHE A 39 -1.47 3.73 10.43
C PHE A 39 -1.08 4.38 9.09
N GLY A 40 -0.74 3.60 8.07
CA GLY A 40 -0.35 4.16 6.76
C GLY A 40 1.02 4.85 6.74
N VAL A 41 1.89 4.52 7.69
CA VAL A 41 3.27 5.05 7.77
C VAL A 41 4.35 3.98 7.69
N GLY A 42 3.99 2.70 7.80
CA GLY A 42 4.95 1.59 7.91
C GLY A 42 5.86 1.46 6.70
N PHE A 43 5.38 1.77 5.49
CA PHE A 43 6.19 1.73 4.28
C PHE A 43 7.41 2.66 4.35
N TYR A 44 7.27 3.85 4.93
CA TYR A 44 8.35 4.84 5.00
C TYR A 44 9.49 4.44 5.94
N SER A 45 9.31 3.41 6.77
CA SER A 45 10.40 2.83 7.58
C SER A 45 11.57 2.33 6.71
N ALA A 46 11.32 2.01 5.44
CA ALA A 46 12.37 1.63 4.49
C ALA A 46 13.43 2.73 4.30
N PHE A 47 13.03 4.00 4.34
CA PHE A 47 13.94 5.14 4.21
C PHE A 47 14.83 5.38 5.44
N MET A 48 14.63 4.67 6.55
CA MET A 48 15.58 4.73 7.67
C MET A 48 16.93 4.10 7.33
N VAL A 49 16.99 3.21 6.33
CA VAL A 49 18.19 2.44 5.99
C VAL A 49 18.50 2.43 4.48
N ALA A 50 17.67 3.07 3.66
CA ALA A 50 17.81 3.11 2.21
C ALA A 50 17.78 4.55 1.71
N ASP A 51 18.79 4.92 0.91
CA ASP A 51 18.86 6.20 0.21
C ASP A 51 17.86 6.28 -0.97
N LYS A 52 17.39 5.12 -1.46
CA LYS A 52 16.43 5.02 -2.55
C LYS A 52 15.61 3.74 -2.45
N VAL A 53 14.31 3.86 -2.68
CA VAL A 53 13.35 2.75 -2.70
C VAL A 53 12.66 2.68 -4.06
N ASP A 54 12.89 1.58 -4.77
CA ASP A 54 12.19 1.23 -6.00
C ASP A 54 11.15 0.13 -5.73
N VAL A 55 9.88 0.39 -6.05
CA VAL A 55 8.77 -0.56 -5.88
C VAL A 55 8.25 -0.97 -7.25
N TYR A 56 8.25 -2.28 -7.50
CA TYR A 56 7.65 -2.87 -8.69
C TYR A 56 6.34 -3.56 -8.28
N SER A 57 5.23 -3.17 -8.90
CA SER A 57 3.91 -3.73 -8.56
C SER A 57 3.06 -3.92 -9.81
N GLN A 58 2.33 -5.03 -9.85
CA GLN A 58 1.27 -5.27 -10.82
C GLN A 58 -0.04 -5.49 -10.06
N SER A 59 -1.14 -4.91 -10.55
CA SER A 59 -2.47 -5.18 -9.97
C SER A 59 -2.93 -6.59 -10.34
N ALA A 60 -3.73 -7.22 -9.49
CA ALA A 60 -4.37 -8.49 -9.79
C ALA A 60 -5.57 -8.32 -10.75
N GLU A 61 -5.99 -7.08 -11.02
CA GLU A 61 -7.04 -6.77 -11.99
C GLU A 61 -6.66 -7.30 -13.39
N PRO A 62 -7.57 -8.00 -14.09
CA PRO A 62 -7.29 -8.55 -15.42
C PRO A 62 -6.81 -7.48 -16.40
N GLY A 63 -5.69 -7.73 -17.08
CA GLY A 63 -5.12 -6.82 -18.07
C GLY A 63 -4.43 -5.58 -17.49
N ALA A 64 -4.29 -5.48 -16.16
CA ALA A 64 -3.58 -4.36 -15.56
C ALA A 64 -2.07 -4.40 -15.89
N PRO A 65 -1.49 -3.29 -16.36
CA PRO A 65 -0.05 -3.21 -16.58
C PRO A 65 0.72 -3.18 -15.26
N GLY A 66 1.99 -3.61 -15.32
CA GLY A 66 2.93 -3.44 -14.22
C GLY A 66 3.47 -2.01 -14.16
N TYR A 67 3.74 -1.52 -12.96
CA TYR A 67 4.28 -0.18 -12.71
C TYR A 67 5.53 -0.25 -11.83
N LYS A 68 6.43 0.71 -12.04
CA LYS A 68 7.55 1.03 -11.15
C LYS A 68 7.27 2.36 -10.46
N TRP A 69 7.33 2.38 -9.14
CA TRP A 69 7.41 3.59 -8.31
C TRP A 69 8.85 3.73 -7.77
N SER A 70 9.34 4.95 -7.63
CA SER A 70 10.72 5.25 -7.20
C SER A 70 10.70 6.52 -6.36
N SER A 71 11.37 6.52 -5.21
CA SER A 71 11.68 7.71 -4.41
C SER A 71 13.00 7.55 -3.68
N ASP A 72 13.68 8.66 -3.40
CA ASP A 72 14.86 8.79 -2.53
C ASP A 72 14.53 9.36 -1.13
N GLY A 73 13.24 9.60 -0.86
CA GLY A 73 12.73 10.12 0.41
C GLY A 73 11.53 11.00 0.16
#